data_AF-A0A7C7XVX2-F1
#
_entry.id   AF-A0A7C7XVX2-F1
#
_cell.length_a   1.000
_cell.length_b   1.000
_cell.length_c   1.000
_cell.angle_alpha   90.00
_cell.angle_beta   90.00
_cell.angle_gamma   90.00
#
_symmetry.space_group_name_H-M   'P 1'
#
loop_
_entity.id
_entity.type
_entity.pdbx_description
1 polymer ?
#
loop_
_entity_poly.entity_id
_entity_poly.type
_entity_poly.pdbx_seq_one_letter_code
_entity_poly.pdbx_strand_id
1 'polypeptide(L)'
;MSQPRQPLLHLISRSLRRRCPLCGEGRLFRLWLRMHLTCPKCGVTFAREPGYFMGSVYLNYGLTAAIVAGVYPICLFQQLLPQNVLLTVGLIFCVVFPVLVFPFARSFWLGFDEYFDPRPPVPSGDSDADEQSGNTT
;
A
#
# COMPACT_ATOMS: atom_id res chain seq x y z
N MET A 1 -7.38 -16.99 22.10
CA MET A 1 -6.66 -17.61 20.97
C MET A 1 -5.73 -16.57 20.36
N SER A 2 -4.44 -16.61 20.69
CA SER A 2 -3.42 -15.70 20.19
C SER A 2 -3.12 -16.02 18.71
N GLN A 3 -3.61 -15.20 17.79
CA GLN A 3 -3.34 -15.38 16.37
C GLN A 3 -1.82 -15.26 16.09
N PRO A 4 -1.25 -16.14 15.26
CA PRO A 4 0.13 -16.00 14.81
C PRO A 4 0.25 -14.72 13.98
N ARG A 5 1.26 -13.88 14.29
CA ARG A 5 1.60 -12.69 13.51
C ARG A 5 1.70 -13.09 12.04
N GLN A 6 0.80 -12.60 11.20
CA GLN A 6 0.87 -12.84 9.76
C GLN A 6 2.26 -12.42 9.28
N PRO A 7 3.01 -13.28 8.56
CA PRO A 7 4.36 -12.94 8.16
C PRO A 7 4.32 -11.69 7.28
N LEU A 8 5.22 -10.75 7.55
CA LEU A 8 5.32 -9.45 6.85
C LEU A 8 5.28 -9.63 5.32
N LEU A 9 5.90 -10.68 4.81
CA LEU A 9 5.91 -11.05 3.39
C LEU A 9 4.51 -11.30 2.82
N HIS A 10 3.58 -11.85 3.60
CA HIS A 10 2.21 -12.12 3.17
C HIS A 10 1.37 -10.84 3.11
N LEU A 11 1.55 -9.94 4.08
CA LEU A 11 0.98 -8.59 4.07
C LEU A 11 1.52 -7.75 2.91
N ILE A 12 2.84 -7.78 2.68
CA ILE A 12 3.50 -7.09 1.57
C ILE A 12 3.04 -7.67 0.23
N SER A 13 2.94 -9.00 0.08
CA SER A 13 2.47 -9.65 -1.16
C SER A 13 1.04 -9.24 -1.51
N ARG A 14 0.14 -9.19 -0.52
CA ARG A 14 -1.25 -8.72 -0.70
C ARG A 14 -1.30 -7.24 -1.05
N SER A 15 -0.46 -6.43 -0.40
CA SER A 15 -0.33 -5.00 -0.65
C SER A 15 0.19 -4.72 -2.06
N LEU A 16 1.17 -5.49 -2.54
CA LEU A 16 1.70 -5.37 -3.89
C LEU A 16 0.67 -5.76 -4.96
N ARG A 17 -0.21 -6.72 -4.63
CA ARG A 17 -1.36 -7.09 -5.47
C ARG A 17 -2.53 -6.09 -5.41
N ARG A 18 -2.38 -4.95 -4.71
CA ARG A 18 -3.42 -3.92 -4.52
C ARG A 18 -4.71 -4.49 -3.92
N ARG A 19 -4.55 -5.51 -3.07
CA ARG A 19 -5.66 -6.14 -2.35
C ARG A 19 -5.65 -5.70 -0.89
N CYS A 20 -6.80 -5.82 -0.25
CA CYS A 20 -6.97 -5.55 1.16
C CYS A 20 -5.97 -6.41 1.98
N PRO A 21 -5.17 -5.81 2.89
CA PRO A 21 -4.20 -6.56 3.68
C PRO A 21 -4.88 -7.54 4.65
N LEU A 22 -6.07 -7.20 5.16
CA LEU A 22 -6.85 -8.04 6.06
C LEU A 22 -7.48 -9.24 5.33
N CYS A 23 -8.42 -9.00 4.42
CA CYS A 23 -9.15 -10.10 3.77
C CYS A 23 -8.43 -10.72 2.55
N GLY A 24 -7.44 -10.06 1.95
CA GLY A 24 -6.70 -10.57 0.80
C GLY A 24 -7.48 -10.64 -0.53
N GLU A 25 -8.77 -10.32 -0.54
CA GLU A 25 -9.65 -10.42 -1.72
C GLU A 25 -10.16 -9.08 -2.24
N GLY A 26 -10.47 -8.14 -1.35
CA GLY A 26 -11.04 -6.85 -1.72
C GLY A 26 -10.05 -6.00 -2.50
N ARG A 27 -10.49 -5.40 -3.62
CA ARG A 27 -9.68 -4.45 -4.39
C ARG A 27 -9.58 -3.12 -3.65
N LEU A 28 -8.35 -2.64 -3.47
CA LEU A 28 -8.09 -1.38 -2.75
C LEU A 28 -8.47 -0.15 -3.59
N PHE A 29 -8.26 -0.25 -4.91
CA PHE A 29 -8.48 0.82 -5.86
C PHE A 29 -9.63 0.48 -6.81
N ARG A 30 -10.58 1.39 -6.95
CA ARG A 30 -11.63 1.37 -7.99
C ARG A 30 -11.09 1.87 -9.33
N LEU A 31 -10.25 2.90 -9.25
CA LEU A 31 -9.50 3.48 -10.36
C LEU A 31 -8.07 3.75 -9.89
N TRP A 32 -7.12 3.94 -10.80
CA TRP A 32 -5.69 4.09 -10.46
C TRP A 32 -5.42 5.15 -9.38
N LEU A 33 -6.20 6.23 -9.35
CA LEU A 33 -6.15 7.28 -8.31
C LEU A 33 -7.37 7.31 -7.39
N ARG A 34 -8.42 6.52 -7.66
CA ARG A 34 -9.62 6.46 -6.81
C ARG A 34 -9.62 5.20 -5.96
N MET A 35 -9.33 5.36 -4.68
CA MET A 35 -9.39 4.32 -3.67
C MET A 35 -10.81 4.16 -3.13
N HIS A 36 -11.18 2.94 -2.73
CA HIS A 36 -12.37 2.75 -1.90
C HIS A 36 -12.12 3.30 -0.48
N LEU A 37 -13.13 3.91 0.16
CA LEU A 37 -13.04 4.27 1.58
C LEU A 37 -13.09 3.02 2.47
N THR A 38 -13.89 2.04 2.05
CA THR A 38 -14.16 0.77 2.74
C THR A 38 -13.92 -0.41 1.81
N CYS A 39 -13.43 -1.51 2.36
CA CYS A 39 -13.23 -2.73 1.58
C CYS A 39 -14.57 -3.32 1.12
N PRO A 40 -14.77 -3.61 -0.17
CA PRO A 40 -16.05 -4.17 -0.67
C PRO A 40 -16.31 -5.62 -0.23
N LYS A 41 -15.35 -6.28 0.41
CA LYS A 41 -15.45 -7.69 0.85
C LYS A 41 -15.62 -7.82 2.36
N CYS A 42 -14.71 -7.23 3.14
CA CYS A 42 -14.77 -7.31 4.60
C CYS A 42 -15.32 -6.06 5.28
N GLY A 43 -15.69 -5.02 4.54
CA GLY A 43 -16.25 -3.79 5.10
C GLY A 43 -15.28 -2.93 5.92
N VAL A 44 -13.99 -3.29 6.01
CA VAL A 44 -13.01 -2.52 6.80
C VAL A 44 -12.76 -1.14 6.20
N THR A 45 -12.78 -0.11 7.04
CA THR A 45 -12.46 1.27 6.63
C THR A 45 -10.95 1.44 6.51
N PHE A 46 -10.48 1.85 5.34
CA PHE A 46 -9.04 2.04 5.10
C PHE A 46 -8.49 3.34 5.72
N ALA A 47 -9.36 4.31 6.00
CA ALA A 47 -9.01 5.53 6.72
C ALA A 47 -9.36 5.35 8.20
N ARG A 48 -8.33 5.14 9.04
CA ARG A 48 -8.51 5.01 10.50
C ARG A 48 -8.71 6.38 11.16
N GLU A 49 -7.94 7.37 10.71
CA GLU A 49 -7.90 8.72 11.26
C GLU A 49 -7.79 9.76 10.11
N PRO A 50 -8.31 10.99 10.31
CA PRO A 50 -8.07 12.07 9.37
C PRO A 50 -6.57 12.40 9.34
N GLY A 51 -5.93 12.22 8.18
CA GLY A 51 -4.48 12.46 8.02
C GLY A 51 -3.64 11.20 7.80
N TYR A 52 -4.23 10.01 7.94
CA TYR A 52 -3.54 8.73 7.66
C TYR A 52 -2.92 8.65 6.24
N PHE A 53 -3.48 9.40 5.30
CA PHE A 53 -2.97 9.50 3.94
C PHE A 53 -1.61 10.19 3.82
N MET A 54 -1.23 11.03 4.78
CA MET A 54 0.03 11.75 4.77
C MET A 54 1.23 10.81 4.87
N GLY A 55 1.13 9.71 5.62
CA GLY A 55 2.21 8.72 5.72
C GLY A 55 2.58 8.12 4.36
N SER A 56 1.58 7.76 3.55
CA SER A 56 1.80 7.26 2.19
C SER A 56 2.40 8.30 1.25
N VAL A 57 2.07 9.59 1.44
CA VAL A 57 2.64 10.70 0.68
C VAL A 57 4.10 10.91 1.06
N TYR A 58 4.43 10.90 2.36
CA TYR A 58 5.81 11.01 2.82
C TYR A 58 6.69 9.86 2.35
N LEU A 59 6.19 8.62 2.37
CA LEU A 59 6.93 7.48 1.80
C LEU A 59 7.19 7.66 0.30
N ASN A 60 6.17 8.07 -0.45
CA ASN A 60 6.30 8.27 -1.90
C ASN A 60 7.29 9.41 -2.23
N TYR A 61 7.17 10.52 -1.51
CA TYR A 61 8.08 11.66 -1.64
C TYR A 61 9.52 11.28 -1.26
N GLY A 62 9.70 10.62 -0.10
CA GLY A 62 11.01 10.19 0.37
C GLY A 62 11.69 9.23 -0.61
N LEU A 63 10.94 8.28 -1.18
CA LEU A 63 11.46 7.37 -2.20
C LEU A 63 11.87 8.12 -3.49
N THR A 64 11.02 9.03 -3.96
CA THR A 64 11.31 9.84 -5.16
C THR A 64 12.55 10.71 -4.94
N ALA A 65 12.62 11.40 -3.81
CA ALA A 65 13.74 12.24 -3.43
C ALA A 65 15.03 11.43 -3.29
N ALA A 66 14.99 10.24 -2.69
CA ALA A 66 16.15 9.36 -2.57
C ALA A 66 16.68 8.91 -3.94
N ILE A 67 15.79 8.55 -4.87
CA ILE A 67 16.18 8.16 -6.23
C ILE A 67 16.80 9.34 -6.97
N VAL A 68 16.17 10.52 -6.93
CA VAL A 68 16.70 11.70 -7.61
C VAL A 68 18.02 12.14 -6.98
N ALA A 69 18.11 12.21 -5.66
CA ALA A 69 19.34 12.59 -4.96
C ALA A 69 20.49 11.59 -5.17
N GLY A 70 20.21 10.32 -5.42
CA GLY A 70 21.23 9.32 -5.76
C GLY A 70 21.63 9.36 -7.24
N VAL A 71 20.66 9.30 -8.15
CA VAL A 71 20.89 9.13 -9.59
C VAL A 71 21.30 10.42 -10.27
N TYR A 72 20.67 11.54 -9.94
CA TYR A 72 20.92 12.83 -10.59
C TYR A 72 22.38 13.30 -10.48
N PRO A 73 23.03 13.32 -9.30
CA PRO A 73 24.44 13.73 -9.22
C PRO A 73 25.36 12.73 -9.93
N ILE A 74 25.08 11.43 -9.89
CA ILE A 74 25.87 10.42 -10.62
C ILE A 74 25.83 10.72 -12.12
N CYS A 75 24.64 10.95 -12.69
CA CYS A 75 24.49 11.32 -14.09
C CYS A 75 25.18 12.64 -14.45
N LEU A 76 25.15 13.61 -13.53
CA LEU A 76 25.78 14.92 -13.72
C LEU A 76 27.32 14.82 -13.70
N PHE A 77 27.90 14.16 -12.71
CA PHE A 77 29.35 14.05 -12.55
C PHE A 77 30.00 13.16 -13.60
N GLN A 78 29.32 12.11 -14.04
CA GLN A 78 29.80 11.20 -15.08
C GLN A 78 29.55 11.73 -16.51
N GLN A 79 28.89 12.90 -16.65
CA GLN A 79 28.50 13.48 -17.94
C GLN A 79 27.79 12.49 -18.87
N LEU A 80 27.00 11.58 -18.30
CA LEU A 80 26.31 10.50 -19.03
C LEU A 80 25.30 11.04 -20.05
N LEU A 81 24.76 12.23 -19.79
CA LEU A 81 23.76 12.90 -20.61
C LEU A 81 24.05 14.40 -20.69
N PRO A 82 23.67 15.08 -21.79
CA PRO A 82 23.72 16.53 -21.85
C PRO A 82 22.77 17.12 -20.79
N GLN A 83 23.20 18.22 -20.15
CA GLN A 83 22.52 18.83 -19.01
C GLN A 83 21.03 19.12 -19.27
N ASN A 84 20.70 19.58 -20.48
CA ASN A 84 19.34 19.92 -20.90
C ASN A 84 18.42 18.69 -20.85
N VAL A 85 18.93 17.54 -21.30
CA VAL A 85 18.20 16.27 -21.30
C VAL A 85 18.07 15.75 -19.88
N LEU A 86 19.15 15.81 -19.09
CA LEU A 86 19.13 15.37 -17.69
C LEU A 86 18.10 16.15 -16.85
N LEU A 87 18.04 17.48 -17.02
CA LEU A 87 17.04 18.33 -16.36
C LEU A 87 15.62 18.00 -16.81
N THR A 88 15.41 17.83 -18.12
CA THR A 88 14.08 17.52 -18.67
C THR A 88 13.58 16.17 -18.18
N VAL A 89 14.42 15.13 -18.26
CA VAL A 89 14.09 13.78 -17.78
C VAL A 89 13.89 13.77 -16.27
N GLY A 90 14.74 14.48 -15.51
CA GLY A 90 14.60 14.61 -14.05
C GLY A 90 13.28 15.26 -13.66
N LEU A 91 12.87 16.33 -14.34
CA LEU A 91 11.60 17.01 -14.09
C LEU A 91 10.40 16.10 -14.40
N ILE A 92 10.43 15.42 -15.55
CA ILE A 92 9.38 14.47 -15.94
C ILE A 92 9.30 13.34 -14.89
N PHE A 93 10.44 12.80 -14.47
CA PHE A 93 10.52 11.76 -13.46
C PHE A 93 9.90 12.21 -12.13
N CYS A 94 10.24 13.40 -11.64
CA CYS A 94 9.69 13.96 -10.39
C CYS A 94 8.16 14.13 -10.39
N VAL A 95 7.52 14.20 -11.56
CA VAL A 95 6.05 14.30 -11.66
C VAL A 95 5.43 12.92 -11.92
N VAL A 96 5.95 12.19 -12.89
CA VAL A 96 5.37 10.92 -13.35
C VAL A 96 5.58 9.83 -12.30
N PHE A 97 6.78 9.69 -11.76
CA PHE A 97 7.11 8.60 -10.84
C PHE A 97 6.25 8.62 -9.57
N PRO A 98 6.07 9.76 -8.86
CA PRO A 98 5.14 9.83 -7.72
C PRO A 98 3.72 9.38 -8.07
N VAL A 99 3.18 9.83 -9.21
CA VAL A 99 1.83 9.49 -9.65
C VAL A 99 1.69 7.99 -9.91
N LEU A 100 2.70 7.35 -10.51
CA LEU A 100 2.73 5.91 -10.76
C LEU A 100 2.85 5.10 -9.47
N VAL A 101 3.69 5.57 -8.54
CA VAL A 101 4.05 4.84 -7.32
C VAL A 101 3.07 5.10 -6.18
N PHE A 102 2.28 6.18 -6.22
CA PHE A 102 1.34 6.55 -5.16
C PHE A 102 0.38 5.41 -4.75
N PRO A 103 -0.24 4.65 -5.68
CA PRO A 103 -1.11 3.54 -5.31
C PRO A 103 -0.37 2.40 -4.60
N PHE A 104 0.90 2.17 -4.97
CA PHE A 104 1.76 1.17 -4.35
C PHE A 104 2.23 1.63 -2.97
N ALA A 105 2.70 2.87 -2.85
CA ALA A 105 3.13 3.48 -1.59
C ALA A 105 2.01 3.43 -0.54
N ARG A 106 0.77 3.70 -0.97
CA ARG A 106 -0.39 3.64 -0.10
C ARG A 106 -0.76 2.22 0.31
N SER A 107 -0.75 1.27 -0.64
CA SER A 107 -0.97 -0.14 -0.31
C SER A 107 0.09 -0.66 0.66
N PHE A 108 1.35 -0.28 0.45
CA PHE A 108 2.48 -0.63 1.31
C PHE A 108 2.34 -0.01 2.71
N TRP A 109 1.97 1.28 2.80
CA TRP A 109 1.71 1.95 4.08
C TRP A 109 0.63 1.23 4.89
N LEU A 110 -0.48 0.82 4.24
CA LEU A 110 -1.55 0.07 4.88
C LEU A 110 -1.08 -1.28 5.44
N GLY A 111 -0.26 -2.02 4.68
CA GLY A 111 0.30 -3.29 5.15
C GLY A 111 1.34 -3.11 6.27
N PHE A 112 2.10 -2.02 6.23
CA PHE A 112 3.08 -1.65 7.25
C PHE A 112 2.40 -1.23 8.56
N ASP A 113 1.39 -0.37 8.48
CA ASP A 113 0.58 0.05 9.62
C ASP A 113 -0.12 -1.14 10.29
N GLU A 114 -0.71 -2.05 9.50
CA GLU A 114 -1.32 -3.28 10.01
C GLU A 114 -0.31 -4.21 10.71
N TYR A 115 0.97 -4.13 10.35
CA TYR A 115 2.01 -4.88 11.03
C TYR A 115 2.41 -4.27 12.37
N PHE A 116 2.48 -2.94 12.46
CA PHE A 116 2.84 -2.22 13.69
C PHE A 116 1.68 -2.12 14.67
N ASP A 117 0.48 -1.85 14.17
CA ASP A 117 -0.76 -1.76 14.93
C ASP A 117 -1.84 -2.63 14.26
N PRO A 118 -1.80 -3.96 14.49
CA PRO A 118 -2.75 -4.88 13.90
C PRO A 118 -4.16 -4.56 14.37
N ARG A 119 -5.08 -4.41 13.42
CA ARG A 119 -6.49 -4.25 13.75
C ARG A 119 -7.01 -5.57 14.34
N PRO A 120 -7.98 -5.50 15.27
CA PRO A 120 -8.68 -6.70 15.69
C PRO A 120 -9.29 -7.37 14.45
N PRO A 121 -9.19 -8.71 14.35
CA PRO A 121 -9.71 -9.42 13.19
C PRO A 121 -11.20 -9.10 13.05
N VAL A 122 -11.57 -8.57 11.88
CA VAL A 122 -12.98 -8.46 11.51
C VAL A 122 -13.50 -9.90 11.45
N PRO A 123 -14.59 -10.26 12.15
CA PRO A 123 -15.18 -11.58 12.03
C PRO A 123 -15.47 -11.80 10.55
N SER A 124 -14.70 -12.69 9.92
CA SER A 124 -15.04 -13.25 8.62
C SER A 124 -16.43 -13.85 8.80
N GLY A 125 -17.37 -13.48 7.94
CA GLY A 125 -18.72 -14.04 7.91
C GLY A 125 -18.74 -15.51 7.48
N ASP A 126 -17.87 -16.33 8.07
CA ASP A 126 -17.97 -17.77 8.14
C ASP A 126 -18.53 -18.11 9.53
N SER A 127 -19.79 -17.71 9.78
CA SER A 127 -20.55 -18.15 10.95
C SER A 127 -21.62 -19.19 10.61
N ASP A 128 -21.68 -19.70 9.37
CA ASP A 128 -22.80 -20.54 8.93
C ASP A 128 -22.44 -22.00 8.57
N ALA A 129 -21.28 -22.53 8.98
CA ALA A 129 -20.94 -23.94 8.68
C ALA A 129 -20.78 -24.87 9.90
N ASP A 130 -20.45 -24.38 11.10
CA ASP A 130 -20.15 -25.27 12.23
C ASP A 130 -21.21 -25.30 13.35
N GLU A 131 -22.20 -24.38 13.38
CA GLU A 131 -23.25 -24.37 14.43
C GLU A 131 -24.46 -25.29 14.11
N GLN A 132 -24.53 -25.91 12.91
CA GLN A 132 -25.64 -26.84 12.56
C GLN A 132 -25.35 -28.32 12.87
N SER A 133 -24.16 -28.70 13.36
CA SER A 133 -23.84 -30.10 13.69
C SER A 133 -23.99 -30.48 15.17
N GLY A 134 -24.45 -29.57 16.05
CA GLY A 134 -24.58 -29.82 17.49
C GLY A 134 -26.00 -30.01 18.03
N ASN A 135 -27.02 -29.75 17.22
CA ASN A 135 -28.43 -29.89 17.57
C ASN A 135 -29.03 -31.09 16.80
N THR A 136 -28.61 -32.28 17.19
CA THR A 136 -29.36 -33.52 16.98
C THR A 136 -28.86 -34.50 18.02
N THR A 137 -29.42 -34.44 19.23
CA THR A 137 -29.78 -35.56 20.13
C THR A 137 -30.32 -34.98 21.42
#